data_AF-A0A4Q9W0C8-F1
#
_entry.id   AF-A0A4Q9W0C8-F1
#
_cell.length_a   1.000
_cell.length_b   1.000
_cell.length_c   1.000
_cell.angle_alpha   90.00
_cell.angle_beta   90.00
_cell.angle_gamma   90.00
#
_symmetry.space_group_name_H-M   'P 1'
#
loop_
_entity.id
_entity.type
_entity.pdbx_description
1 polymer ?
#
loop_
_entity_poly.entity_id
_entity_poly.type
_entity_poly.pdbx_seq_one_letter_code
_entity_poly.pdbx_strand_id
1 'polypeptide(L)'
;VATLGLPDSPGVPEGIAKNTITVPYNDLDSLKLAFEKYGDDIAGVIVEPVAGNMGVVPPVNGFLQGLRDITNEYGALLIFDEVMTGFRVGYNCAQGYFGVTPDLTCLGKVIGGGLPVGAFGGKKEI
;
A
#
# COMPACT_ATOMS: atom_id res chain seq x y z
N VAL A 1 12.28 -12.73 -8.47
CA VAL A 1 11.37 -13.89 -8.45
C VAL A 1 10.30 -13.58 -7.42
N ALA A 2 9.26 -12.79 -7.75
CA ALA A 2 8.28 -12.29 -6.77
C ALA A 2 6.88 -12.91 -6.92
N THR A 3 6.60 -13.53 -8.08
CA THR A 3 5.23 -13.94 -8.45
C THR A 3 4.81 -15.34 -7.99
N LEU A 4 5.63 -16.07 -7.24
CA LEU A 4 5.36 -17.47 -6.87
C LEU A 4 4.81 -17.68 -5.44
N GLY A 5 4.56 -16.61 -4.69
CA GLY A 5 4.07 -16.73 -3.30
C GLY A 5 5.03 -17.54 -2.41
N LEU A 6 6.33 -17.45 -2.70
CA LEU A 6 7.38 -18.13 -1.95
C LEU A 6 7.85 -17.23 -0.80
N PRO A 7 8.12 -17.79 0.39
CA PRO A 7 8.64 -17.01 1.50
C PRO A 7 10.08 -16.57 1.21
N ASP A 8 10.35 -15.27 1.34
CA ASP A 8 11.69 -14.70 1.17
C ASP A 8 12.57 -14.83 2.44
N SER A 9 12.00 -15.31 3.55
CA SER A 9 12.70 -15.49 4.83
C SER A 9 12.40 -16.85 5.47
N PRO A 10 13.41 -17.56 6.02
CA PRO A 10 13.18 -18.76 6.82
C PRO A 10 12.23 -18.50 8.00
N GLY A 11 11.33 -19.45 8.25
CA GLY A 11 10.36 -19.38 9.34
C GLY A 11 9.02 -18.72 8.98
N VAL A 12 8.88 -18.14 7.78
CA VAL A 12 7.56 -17.72 7.27
C VAL A 12 6.81 -18.95 6.73
N PRO A 13 5.63 -19.31 7.28
CA PRO A 13 4.86 -20.44 6.77
C PRO A 13 4.40 -20.22 5.32
N GLU A 14 4.45 -21.27 4.49
CA GLU A 14 4.05 -21.18 3.08
C GLU A 14 2.63 -20.63 2.89
N GLY A 15 1.70 -20.97 3.80
CA GLY A 15 0.32 -20.50 3.75
C GLY A 15 0.21 -18.98 3.82
N ILE A 16 1.13 -18.30 4.51
CA ILE A 16 1.14 -16.83 4.60
C ILE A 16 1.61 -16.22 3.27
N ALA A 17 2.69 -16.77 2.70
CA ALA A 17 3.24 -16.29 1.45
C ALA A 17 2.28 -16.49 0.26
N LYS A 18 1.50 -17.58 0.26
CA LYS A 18 0.46 -17.86 -0.76
C LYS A 18 -0.71 -16.87 -0.73
N ASN A 19 -0.95 -16.21 0.41
CA ASN A 19 -2.01 -15.21 0.57
C ASN A 19 -1.54 -13.79 0.25
N THR A 20 -0.32 -13.62 -0.25
CA THR A 20 0.22 -12.32 -0.66
C THR A 20 0.41 -12.29 -2.16
N ILE A 21 -0.24 -11.33 -2.83
CA ILE A 21 -0.11 -11.11 -4.26
C ILE A 21 0.79 -9.88 -4.47
N THR A 22 1.89 -10.04 -5.20
CA THR A 22 2.78 -8.94 -5.54
C THR A 22 2.55 -8.49 -6.98
N VAL A 23 2.36 -7.19 -7.19
CA VAL A 23 2.30 -6.58 -8.51
C VAL A 23 3.38 -5.51 -8.64
N PRO A 24 3.88 -5.20 -9.86
CA PRO A 24 4.83 -4.12 -10.05
C PRO A 24 4.25 -2.75 -9.65
N TYR A 25 5.05 -1.93 -8.98
CA TYR A 25 4.67 -0.54 -8.69
C TYR A 25 4.54 0.25 -10.00
N ASN A 26 3.63 1.24 -10.04
CA ASN A 26 3.27 2.00 -11.25
C ASN A 26 2.66 1.18 -12.40
N ASP A 27 2.21 -0.05 -12.16
CA ASP A 27 1.53 -0.90 -13.15
C ASP A 27 0.09 -1.22 -12.71
N LEU A 28 -0.86 -0.40 -13.16
CA LEU A 28 -2.29 -0.62 -12.89
C LEU A 28 -2.86 -1.82 -13.64
N ASP A 29 -2.28 -2.21 -14.77
CA ASP A 29 -2.82 -3.33 -15.56
C ASP A 29 -2.51 -4.66 -14.87
N SER A 30 -1.32 -4.80 -14.29
CA SER A 30 -1.01 -5.92 -13.40
C SER A 30 -1.93 -5.99 -12.17
N LEU A 31 -2.31 -4.84 -11.59
CA LEU A 31 -3.26 -4.82 -10.48
C LEU A 31 -4.66 -5.25 -10.92
N LYS A 32 -5.16 -4.74 -12.04
CA LYS A 32 -6.46 -5.15 -12.61
C LYS A 32 -6.50 -6.66 -12.86
N LEU A 33 -5.46 -7.22 -13.48
CA LEU A 33 -5.36 -8.67 -13.71
C LEU A 33 -5.40 -9.48 -12.40
N ALA A 34 -4.85 -8.96 -11.30
CA ALA A 34 -4.97 -9.59 -9.99
C ALA A 34 -6.42 -9.55 -9.48
N PHE A 35 -7.09 -8.40 -9.55
CA PHE A 35 -8.50 -8.27 -9.15
C PHE A 35 -9.46 -9.05 -10.05
N GLU A 36 -9.22 -9.14 -11.35
CA GLU A 36 -10.00 -10.00 -12.26
C GLU A 36 -9.90 -11.49 -11.88
N LYS A 37 -8.73 -11.91 -11.38
CA LYS A 37 -8.47 -13.31 -11.03
C LYS A 37 -8.97 -13.68 -9.64
N TYR A 38 -8.79 -12.81 -8.65
CA TYR A 38 -9.05 -13.12 -7.24
C TYR A 38 -10.29 -12.39 -6.70
N GLY A 39 -10.75 -11.32 -7.34
CA GLY A 39 -11.98 -10.61 -7.01
C GLY A 39 -12.10 -10.27 -5.53
N ASP A 40 -13.21 -10.71 -4.94
CA ASP A 40 -13.59 -10.45 -3.55
C ASP A 40 -12.70 -11.16 -2.51
N ASP A 41 -11.81 -12.07 -2.93
CA ASP A 41 -10.84 -12.70 -2.02
C ASP A 41 -9.69 -11.73 -1.64
N ILE A 42 -9.57 -10.59 -2.31
CA ILE A 42 -8.56 -9.56 -1.99
C ILE A 42 -9.10 -8.65 -0.87
N ALA A 43 -8.58 -8.83 0.34
CA ALA A 43 -8.95 -7.98 1.48
C ALA A 43 -8.48 -6.52 1.34
N GLY A 44 -7.34 -6.28 0.68
CA GLY A 44 -6.80 -4.94 0.52
C GLY A 44 -5.51 -4.85 -0.28
N VAL A 45 -5.15 -3.63 -0.64
CA VAL A 45 -3.92 -3.25 -1.33
C VAL A 45 -3.11 -2.34 -0.42
N ILE A 46 -1.89 -2.75 -0.08
CA ILE A 46 -0.93 -1.92 0.65
C ILE A 46 0.15 -1.38 -0.28
N VAL A 47 0.47 -0.09 -0.16
CA VAL A 47 1.43 0.59 -1.03
C VAL A 47 2.16 1.72 -0.30
N GLU A 48 3.45 1.92 -0.59
CA GLU A 48 4.14 3.18 -0.28
C GLU A 48 3.73 4.24 -1.32
N PRO A 49 3.05 5.36 -0.97
CA PRO A 49 2.54 6.31 -1.96
C PRO A 49 3.63 6.99 -2.80
N VAL A 50 4.83 7.09 -2.23
CA VAL A 50 6.09 7.30 -2.94
C VAL A 50 7.00 6.19 -2.44
N ALA A 51 7.39 5.27 -3.31
CA ALA A 51 8.28 4.20 -2.91
C ALA A 51 9.65 4.77 -2.52
N GLY A 52 10.14 4.38 -1.35
CA GLY A 52 11.44 4.80 -0.82
C GLY A 52 12.43 3.65 -0.61
N ASN A 53 11.95 2.42 -0.42
CA ASN A 53 12.81 1.26 -0.15
C ASN A 53 13.47 0.64 -1.39
N MET A 54 13.10 1.09 -2.60
CA MET A 54 13.73 0.69 -3.87
C MET A 54 14.41 1.88 -4.58
N GLY A 55 14.85 2.87 -3.80
CA GLY A 55 15.14 4.21 -4.28
C GLY A 55 13.89 5.10 -4.24
N VAL A 56 14.04 6.40 -4.53
CA VAL A 56 12.92 7.34 -4.54
C VAL A 56 12.21 7.24 -5.89
N VAL A 57 11.05 6.57 -5.91
CA VAL A 57 10.24 6.37 -7.12
C VAL A 57 8.85 6.99 -6.92
N PRO A 58 8.60 8.19 -7.48
CA PRO A 58 7.28 8.81 -7.43
C PRO A 58 6.22 7.98 -8.18
N PRO A 59 4.94 8.09 -7.78
CA PRO A 59 3.85 7.50 -8.54
C PRO A 59 3.74 8.19 -9.90
N VAL A 60 3.47 7.43 -10.96
CA VAL A 60 3.08 8.03 -12.25
C VAL A 60 1.70 8.66 -12.12
N ASN A 61 1.40 9.65 -12.98
CA ASN A 61 0.12 10.33 -12.97
C ASN A 61 -1.04 9.33 -13.05
N GLY A 62 -2.00 9.46 -12.15
CA GLY A 62 -3.18 8.60 -12.08
C GLY A 62 -2.95 7.24 -11.41
N PHE A 63 -1.72 6.85 -11.04
CA PHE A 63 -1.47 5.56 -10.39
C PHE A 63 -2.23 5.43 -9.06
N LEU A 64 -2.00 6.35 -8.11
CA LEU A 64 -2.65 6.30 -6.80
C LEU A 64 -4.18 6.43 -6.89
N GLN A 65 -4.68 7.25 -7.81
CA GLN A 65 -6.12 7.35 -8.06
C GLN A 65 -6.67 6.03 -8.62
N GLY A 66 -5.97 5.40 -9.57
CA GLY A 66 -6.35 4.10 -10.10
C GLY A 66 -6.36 3.00 -9.04
N LEU A 67 -5.41 3.01 -8.09
CA LEU A 67 -5.46 2.11 -6.93
C LEU A 67 -6.75 2.31 -6.14
N ARG A 68 -7.12 3.57 -5.89
CA ARG A 68 -8.33 3.93 -5.15
C ARG A 68 -9.60 3.50 -5.88
N ASP A 69 -9.66 3.73 -7.18
CA ASP A 69 -10.82 3.39 -7.99
C ASP A 69 -11.05 1.86 -8.01
N ILE A 70 -9.99 1.09 -8.29
CA ILE A 70 -10.05 -0.38 -8.32
C ILE A 70 -10.42 -0.95 -6.94
N THR A 71 -9.76 -0.48 -5.87
CA THR A 71 -10.08 -0.97 -4.51
C THR A 71 -11.52 -0.65 -4.10
N ASN A 72 -12.06 0.52 -4.47
CA ASN A 72 -13.47 0.84 -4.24
C ASN A 72 -14.42 -0.06 -5.03
N GLU A 73 -14.11 -0.34 -6.29
CA GLU A 73 -14.93 -1.20 -7.16
C GLU A 73 -15.11 -2.60 -6.57
N TYR A 74 -14.04 -3.18 -6.03
CA TYR A 74 -14.03 -4.53 -5.45
C TYR A 74 -14.29 -4.56 -3.93
N GLY A 75 -14.53 -3.41 -3.29
CA GLY A 75 -14.74 -3.34 -1.83
C GLY A 75 -13.49 -3.71 -0.99
N ALA A 76 -12.30 -3.67 -1.58
CA ALA A 76 -11.04 -3.94 -0.91
C ALA A 76 -10.50 -2.68 -0.23
N LEU A 77 -9.76 -2.83 0.87
CA LEU A 77 -9.16 -1.68 1.57
C LEU A 77 -7.95 -1.13 0.81
N LEU A 78 -7.88 0.18 0.60
CA LEU A 78 -6.64 0.84 0.21
C LEU A 78 -5.84 1.25 1.44
N ILE A 79 -4.61 0.76 1.57
CA ILE A 79 -3.72 1.04 2.71
C ILE A 79 -2.50 1.80 2.20
N PHE A 80 -2.32 3.03 2.67
CA PHE A 80 -1.09 3.77 2.44
C PHE A 80 -0.10 3.52 3.56
N ASP A 81 1.05 2.94 3.22
CA ASP A 81 2.21 2.92 4.09
C ASP A 81 2.92 4.29 4.01
N GLU A 82 2.53 5.17 4.92
CA GLU A 82 3.10 6.50 5.06
C GLU A 82 4.16 6.57 6.16
N VAL A 83 4.76 5.43 6.53
CA VAL A 83 5.84 5.42 7.54
C VAL A 83 7.02 6.26 7.09
N MET A 84 7.32 6.33 5.79
CA MET A 84 8.38 7.19 5.24
C MET A 84 7.87 8.53 4.70
N THR A 85 6.71 8.53 4.03
CA THR A 85 6.17 9.73 3.37
C THR A 85 5.40 10.66 4.30
N GLY A 86 4.86 10.12 5.41
CA GLY A 86 4.07 10.84 6.39
C GLY A 86 4.84 11.98 7.04
N PHE A 87 4.27 13.19 7.00
CA PHE A 87 4.89 14.44 7.45
C PHE A 87 6.26 14.76 6.81
N ARG A 88 6.63 14.05 5.75
CA ARG A 88 7.88 14.21 4.99
C ARG A 88 7.62 14.85 3.64
N VAL A 89 6.66 14.31 2.89
CA VAL A 89 6.29 14.83 1.55
C VAL A 89 5.47 16.11 1.67
N GLY A 90 4.68 16.24 2.74
CA GLY A 90 3.90 17.42 3.05
C GLY A 90 3.29 17.34 4.44
N TYR A 91 2.71 18.44 4.92
CA TYR A 91 2.06 18.50 6.24
C TYR A 91 0.87 17.52 6.35
N ASN A 92 0.12 17.37 5.25
CA ASN A 92 -1.00 16.43 5.14
C ASN A 92 -0.57 15.08 4.55
N CYS A 93 0.70 14.69 4.73
CA CYS A 93 1.30 13.46 4.22
C CYS A 93 1.21 13.35 2.68
N ALA A 94 1.53 12.18 2.10
CA ALA A 94 1.42 11.96 0.66
C ALA A 94 -0.05 11.91 0.21
N GLN A 95 -0.96 11.38 1.03
CA GLN A 95 -2.39 11.39 0.74
C GLN A 95 -2.93 12.80 0.44
N GLY A 96 -2.55 13.80 1.25
CA GLY A 96 -2.94 15.19 1.02
C GLY A 96 -2.17 15.85 -0.13
N TYR A 97 -0.92 15.46 -0.36
CA TYR A 97 -0.11 15.98 -1.48
C TYR A 97 -0.65 15.51 -2.84
N PHE A 98 -1.05 14.24 -2.95
CA PHE A 98 -1.59 13.65 -4.19
C PHE A 98 -3.11 13.72 -4.29
N GLY A 99 -3.81 14.13 -3.24
CA GLY A 99 -5.27 14.25 -3.23
C GLY A 99 -6.01 12.92 -3.26
N VAL A 100 -5.39 11.84 -2.76
CA VAL A 100 -5.99 10.49 -2.73
C VAL A 100 -6.16 10.03 -1.29
N THR A 101 -7.37 9.67 -0.90
CA THR A 101 -7.69 9.22 0.46
C THR A 101 -7.71 7.69 0.56
N PRO A 102 -6.78 7.07 1.31
CA PRO A 102 -6.82 5.64 1.60
C PRO A 102 -7.88 5.31 2.66
N ASP A 103 -8.20 4.03 2.82
CA ASP A 103 -9.05 3.56 3.92
C ASP A 103 -8.26 3.48 5.23
N LEU A 104 -6.99 3.05 5.15
CA LEU A 104 -6.06 2.99 6.27
C LEU A 104 -4.74 3.70 5.92
N THR A 105 -4.16 4.39 6.90
CA THR A 105 -2.82 4.99 6.81
C THR A 105 -1.93 4.41 7.91
N CYS A 106 -0.76 3.91 7.55
CA CYS A 106 0.29 3.53 8.49
C CYS A 106 1.27 4.70 8.67
N LEU A 107 1.68 4.98 9.90
CA LEU A 107 2.59 6.06 10.27
C LEU A 107 3.70 5.55 11.19
N GLY A 108 4.84 6.21 11.12
CA GLY A 108 5.99 5.96 11.98
C GLY A 108 7.04 7.04 11.77
N LYS A 109 8.30 6.75 12.09
CA LYS A 109 9.45 7.64 11.89
C LYS A 109 9.20 9.07 12.43
N VAL A 110 8.77 9.99 11.58
CA VAL A 110 8.61 11.43 11.90
C VAL A 110 7.71 11.64 13.11
N ILE A 111 6.62 10.87 13.25
CA ILE A 111 5.70 11.01 14.39
C ILE A 111 6.33 10.67 15.75
N GLY A 112 7.44 9.95 15.76
CA GLY A 112 8.17 9.61 16.99
C GLY A 112 9.19 10.65 17.41
N GLY A 113 9.51 11.62 16.56
CA GLY A 113 10.57 12.60 16.84
C GLY A 113 11.93 11.96 17.16
N GLY A 114 12.21 10.76 16.65
CA GLY A 114 13.42 9.99 16.95
C GLY A 114 13.25 8.88 18.00
N LEU A 115 12.08 8.76 18.63
CA LEU A 115 11.74 7.66 19.54
C LEU A 115 10.98 6.53 18.82
N PRO A 116 11.02 5.29 19.35
CA PRO A 116 10.26 4.17 18.79
C PRO A 116 8.75 4.40 18.88
N VAL A 117 8.09 4.52 17.73
CA VAL A 117 6.63 4.57 17.64
C VAL A 117 6.18 4.10 16.26
N GLY A 118 5.01 3.46 16.23
CA GLY A 118 4.23 3.21 15.03
C GLY A 118 2.76 3.47 15.32
N ALA A 119 2.01 3.85 14.30
CA ALA A 119 0.57 4.05 14.39
C ALA A 119 -0.10 3.63 13.08
N PHE A 120 -1.37 3.26 13.16
CA PHE A 120 -2.24 3.17 11.99
C PHE A 120 -3.58 3.80 12.34
N GLY A 121 -4.31 4.27 11.33
CA GLY A 121 -5.63 4.85 11.52
C GLY A 121 -6.41 4.92 10.22
N GLY A 122 -7.72 5.08 10.32
CA GLY A 122 -8.64 5.14 9.20
C GLY A 122 -10.03 5.55 9.63
N LYS A 123 -11.01 5.24 8.79
CA LYS A 123 -12.42 5.51 9.08
C LYS A 123 -12.91 4.68 10.27
N LYS A 124 -13.91 5.19 11.01
CA LYS A 124 -14.41 4.57 12.25
C LYS A 124 -15.15 3.26 11.99
N GLU A 125 -15.77 3.15 10.82
CA GLU A 125 -16.58 2.02 10.39
C GLU A 125 -15.76 0.81 9.92
N ILE A 126 -14.43 0.93 9.86
CA ILE A 126 -13.49 -0.15 9.53
C ILE A 126 -13.14 -0.94 10.78
#